data_AF-A0A1V5WX22-F1
#
_entry.id   AF-A0A1V5WX22-F1
#
_cell.length_a   1.000
_cell.length_b   1.000
_cell.length_c   1.000
_cell.angle_alpha   90.00
_cell.angle_beta   90.00
_cell.angle_gamma   90.00
#
_symmetry.space_group_name_H-M   'P 1'
#
loop_
_entity.id
_entity.type
_entity.pdbx_description
1 polymer ?
#
loop_
_entity_poly.entity_id
_entity_poly.type
_entity_poly.pdbx_seq_one_letter_code
_entity_poly.pdbx_strand_id
1 'polypeptide(L)'
;MKIKENGNNGSEIHRLKPMQENYDKETFDRMYKICKPVIRRLTKQIDNRRFNVTPDIISSYFWDKMLFVFNKYYGTCEEEHLKARILASLSTFKNHLLRTAYGEGAEYHQNLYQLEDLFDNDKELEDDTEEEKAKGEMLDMLYKYMKKNLSPDAYLIFEILLSPPPYIKERIKDGSRITNILLVEFFDMPRTKSSVRYISELKEDIRYWEEKAKEDLHY
;
A
#
# COMPACT_ATOMS: atom_id res chain seq x y z
N MET A 1 -19.16 7.52 3.50
CA MET A 1 -19.78 7.51 2.15
C MET A 1 -19.46 6.18 1.49
N LYS A 2 -20.45 5.42 1.01
CA LYS A 2 -20.19 4.24 0.16
C LYS A 2 -19.96 4.74 -1.27
N ILE A 3 -18.69 4.88 -1.65
CA ILE A 3 -18.33 5.16 -3.04
C ILE A 3 -18.73 3.93 -3.84
N LYS A 4 -19.61 4.08 -4.83
CA LYS A 4 -19.82 3.04 -5.83
C LYS A 4 -18.52 2.94 -6.61
N GLU A 5 -17.69 1.96 -6.26
CA GLU A 5 -16.61 1.51 -7.13
C GLU A 5 -17.26 1.00 -8.40
N ASN A 6 -17.39 1.85 -9.41
CA ASN A 6 -17.46 1.37 -10.78
C ASN A 6 -16.08 0.77 -11.04
N GLY A 7 -15.89 -0.52 -10.69
CA GLY A 7 -14.60 -1.24 -10.67
C GLY A 7 -13.89 -1.38 -12.02
N ASN A 8 -14.25 -0.55 -13.01
CA ASN A 8 -13.72 -0.56 -14.34
C ASN A 8 -12.72 0.58 -14.58
N ASN A 9 -12.58 1.58 -13.70
CA ASN A 9 -11.61 2.69 -13.84
C ASN A 9 -11.56 3.32 -15.25
N GLY A 10 -12.72 3.46 -15.92
CA GLY A 10 -12.83 3.96 -17.29
C GLY A 10 -12.51 2.96 -18.41
N SER A 11 -12.11 1.73 -18.08
CA SER A 11 -11.91 0.62 -19.01
C SER A 11 -13.23 0.13 -19.63
N GLU A 12 -13.15 -0.24 -20.91
CA GLU A 12 -14.26 -0.78 -21.68
C GLU A 12 -14.17 -2.30 -21.88
N ILE A 13 -13.29 -2.99 -21.13
CA ILE A 13 -13.05 -4.43 -21.27
C ILE A 13 -14.33 -5.27 -21.18
N HIS A 14 -15.27 -4.88 -20.32
CA HIS A 14 -16.59 -5.51 -20.15
C HIS A 14 -17.47 -5.49 -21.41
N ARG A 15 -17.10 -4.72 -22.44
CA ARG A 15 -17.83 -4.64 -23.72
C ARG A 15 -17.22 -5.48 -24.83
N LEU A 16 -16.06 -6.08 -24.58
CA LEU A 16 -15.42 -6.95 -25.55
C LEU A 16 -16.24 -8.22 -25.74
N LYS A 17 -16.39 -8.61 -27.01
CA LYS A 17 -17.00 -9.86 -27.44
C LYS A 17 -15.96 -10.65 -28.22
N PRO A 18 -16.09 -11.99 -28.32
CA PRO A 18 -15.29 -12.78 -29.25
C PRO A 18 -15.27 -12.14 -30.65
N MET A 19 -14.12 -12.20 -31.30
CA MET A 19 -13.96 -11.70 -32.68
C MET A 19 -14.90 -12.49 -33.61
N GLN A 20 -15.38 -11.83 -34.68
CA GLN A 20 -16.14 -12.52 -35.72
C GLN A 20 -15.35 -13.72 -36.28
N GLU A 21 -16.00 -14.86 -36.49
CA GLU A 21 -15.31 -16.14 -36.81
C GLU A 21 -14.48 -16.13 -38.10
N ASN A 22 -14.74 -15.19 -39.03
CA ASN A 22 -14.07 -15.09 -40.33
C ASN A 22 -13.49 -13.69 -40.60
N TYR A 23 -12.95 -13.03 -39.59
CA TYR A 23 -12.28 -11.74 -39.81
C TYR A 23 -10.97 -11.92 -40.58
N ASP A 24 -10.70 -11.00 -41.51
CA ASP A 24 -9.44 -10.95 -42.23
C ASP A 24 -8.33 -10.46 -41.30
N LYS A 25 -7.40 -11.37 -41.01
CA LYS A 25 -6.26 -11.11 -40.15
C LYS A 25 -5.34 -10.05 -40.74
N GLU A 26 -5.17 -9.99 -42.06
CA GLU A 26 -4.28 -8.98 -42.66
C GLU A 26 -4.84 -7.57 -42.48
N THR A 27 -6.14 -7.38 -42.71
CA THR A 27 -6.83 -6.12 -42.42
C THR A 27 -6.68 -5.73 -40.96
N PHE A 28 -6.86 -6.67 -40.03
CA PHE A 28 -6.65 -6.41 -38.60
C PHE A 28 -5.20 -5.96 -38.30
N ASP A 29 -4.20 -6.68 -38.82
CA ASP A 29 -2.79 -6.37 -38.60
C ASP A 29 -2.40 -5.00 -39.19
N ARG A 30 -2.98 -4.60 -40.34
CA ARG A 30 -2.83 -3.26 -40.90
C ARG A 30 -3.41 -2.20 -39.96
N MET A 31 -4.65 -2.39 -39.49
CA MET A 31 -5.29 -1.47 -38.54
C MET A 31 -4.51 -1.37 -37.23
N TYR A 32 -4.01 -2.49 -36.70
CA TYR A 32 -3.18 -2.55 -35.51
C TYR A 32 -1.90 -1.72 -35.67
N LYS A 33 -1.17 -1.90 -36.78
CA LYS A 33 0.05 -1.14 -37.09
C LYS A 33 -0.22 0.37 -37.17
N ILE A 34 -1.33 0.77 -37.78
CA ILE A 34 -1.74 2.18 -37.89
C ILE A 34 -2.08 2.77 -36.51
N CYS A 35 -2.79 2.01 -35.67
CA CYS A 35 -3.25 2.47 -34.36
C CYS A 35 -2.14 2.50 -33.32
N LYS A 36 -1.13 1.61 -33.41
CA LYS A 36 -0.03 1.51 -32.43
C LYS A 36 0.66 2.85 -32.09
N PRO A 37 1.15 3.65 -33.06
CA PRO A 37 1.75 4.95 -32.74
C PRO A 37 0.73 5.96 -32.19
N VAL A 38 -0.53 5.89 -32.62
CA VAL A 38 -1.62 6.76 -32.16
C VAL A 38 -1.94 6.48 -30.70
N ILE A 39 -2.15 5.21 -30.34
CA ILE A 39 -2.41 4.76 -28.98
C ILE A 39 -1.24 5.15 -28.07
N ARG A 40 0.00 4.89 -28.46
CA ARG A 40 1.18 5.30 -27.70
C ARG A 40 1.21 6.80 -27.40
N ARG A 41 0.80 7.64 -28.37
CA ARG A 41 0.70 9.09 -28.19
C ARG A 41 -0.45 9.47 -27.27
N LEU A 42 -1.62 8.85 -27.40
CA LEU A 42 -2.79 9.13 -26.57
C LEU A 42 -2.56 8.72 -25.11
N THR A 43 -1.94 7.57 -24.86
CA THR A 43 -1.58 7.11 -23.52
C THR A 43 -0.69 8.12 -22.79
N LYS A 44 0.30 8.71 -23.48
CA LYS A 44 1.18 9.73 -22.89
C LYS A 44 0.46 11.03 -22.48
N GLN A 45 -0.73 11.29 -23.01
CA GLN A 45 -1.55 12.46 -22.65
C GLN A 45 -2.42 12.23 -21.43
N ILE A 46 -2.49 10.99 -20.92
CA ILE A 46 -3.30 10.63 -19.76
C ILE A 46 -2.36 10.50 -18.55
N ASP A 47 -2.73 11.16 -17.46
CA ASP A 47 -2.06 11.00 -16.17
C ASP A 47 -2.50 9.68 -15.53
N ASN A 48 -1.62 8.68 -15.58
CA ASN A 48 -1.87 7.33 -15.08
C ASN A 48 -1.99 7.27 -13.54
N ARG A 49 -1.38 8.23 -12.83
CA ARG A 49 -1.43 8.32 -11.37
C ARG A 49 -2.85 8.51 -10.85
N ARG A 50 -3.69 9.21 -11.61
CA ARG A 50 -5.10 9.47 -11.25
C ARG A 50 -5.99 8.24 -11.28
N PHE A 51 -5.53 7.19 -11.94
CA PHE A 51 -6.20 5.90 -11.97
C PHE A 51 -5.56 4.88 -11.02
N ASN A 52 -4.45 5.25 -10.37
CA ASN A 52 -3.59 4.35 -9.61
C ASN A 52 -3.20 3.08 -10.40
N VAL A 53 -2.82 3.26 -11.67
CA VAL A 53 -2.36 2.17 -12.56
C VAL A 53 -1.09 2.60 -13.30
N THR A 54 -0.40 1.63 -13.89
CA THR A 54 0.78 1.88 -14.70
C THR A 54 0.42 2.33 -16.13
N PRO A 55 1.34 3.01 -16.86
CA PRO A 55 1.08 3.49 -18.22
C PRO A 55 0.67 2.41 -19.23
N ASP A 56 1.14 1.18 -19.06
CA ASP A 56 0.78 0.02 -19.88
C ASP A 56 -0.69 -0.39 -19.71
N ILE A 57 -1.25 -0.27 -18.50
CA ILE A 57 -2.67 -0.51 -18.24
C ILE A 57 -3.53 0.53 -18.95
N ILE A 58 -3.14 1.81 -18.90
CA ILE A 58 -3.81 2.86 -19.69
C ILE A 58 -3.73 2.56 -21.19
N SER A 59 -2.59 2.08 -21.69
CA SER A 59 -2.48 1.62 -23.08
C SER A 59 -3.43 0.47 -23.39
N SER A 60 -3.63 -0.47 -22.46
CA SER A 60 -4.57 -1.58 -22.62
C SER A 60 -6.00 -1.08 -22.85
N TYR A 61 -6.44 -0.05 -22.12
CA TYR A 61 -7.79 0.51 -22.29
C TYR A 61 -8.05 1.02 -23.72
N PHE A 62 -7.05 1.63 -24.34
CA PHE A 62 -7.13 2.05 -25.74
C PHE A 62 -7.14 0.86 -26.71
N TRP A 63 -6.44 -0.23 -26.40
CA TRP A 63 -6.49 -1.45 -27.19
C TRP A 63 -7.85 -2.13 -27.10
N ASP A 64 -8.44 -2.20 -25.91
CA ASP A 64 -9.81 -2.69 -25.72
C ASP A 64 -10.80 -1.86 -26.56
N LYS A 65 -10.63 -0.53 -26.57
CA LYS A 65 -11.44 0.35 -27.41
C LYS A 65 -11.28 0.04 -28.89
N MET A 66 -10.04 -0.14 -29.35
CA MET A 66 -9.73 -0.47 -30.75
C MET A 66 -10.41 -1.79 -31.15
N LEU A 67 -10.26 -2.83 -30.33
CA LEU A 67 -10.86 -4.15 -30.55
C LEU A 67 -12.38 -4.08 -30.62
N PHE A 68 -13.01 -3.36 -29.68
CA PHE A 68 -14.46 -3.17 -29.67
C PHE A 68 -14.96 -2.52 -30.97
N VAL A 69 -14.29 -1.45 -31.43
CA VAL A 69 -14.70 -0.71 -32.63
C VAL A 69 -14.43 -1.53 -33.89
N PHE A 70 -13.28 -2.21 -33.96
CA PHE A 70 -12.98 -3.12 -35.06
C PHE A 70 -14.06 -4.19 -35.18
N ASN A 71 -14.34 -4.93 -34.10
CA ASN A 71 -15.33 -6.01 -34.13
C ASN A 71 -16.75 -5.53 -34.44
N LYS A 72 -17.09 -4.29 -34.07
CA LYS A 72 -18.40 -3.67 -34.32
C LYS A 72 -18.61 -3.25 -35.78
N TYR A 73 -17.58 -2.74 -36.45
CA TYR A 73 -17.70 -2.14 -37.80
C TYR A 73 -17.07 -2.98 -38.91
N TYR A 74 -16.25 -3.98 -38.56
CA TYR A 74 -15.69 -4.91 -39.54
C TYR A 74 -16.82 -5.62 -40.31
N GLY A 75 -16.71 -5.61 -41.65
CA GLY A 75 -17.72 -6.14 -42.57
C GLY A 75 -18.90 -5.19 -42.88
N THR A 76 -19.01 -4.05 -42.19
CA THR A 76 -20.11 -3.08 -42.40
C THR A 76 -19.69 -1.85 -43.21
N CYS A 77 -18.40 -1.60 -43.36
CA CYS A 77 -17.85 -0.47 -44.11
C CYS A 77 -16.52 -0.83 -44.77
N GLU A 78 -16.08 0.03 -45.70
CA GLU A 78 -14.77 -0.10 -46.35
C GLU A 78 -13.60 0.17 -45.38
N GLU A 79 -12.41 -0.31 -45.73
CA GLU A 79 -11.21 -0.24 -44.88
C GLU A 79 -10.85 1.19 -44.44
N GLU A 80 -10.94 2.18 -45.35
CA GLU A 80 -10.67 3.59 -45.00
C GLU A 80 -11.72 4.17 -44.04
N HIS A 81 -12.99 3.78 -44.20
CA HIS A 81 -14.05 4.17 -43.28
C HIS A 81 -13.86 3.51 -41.90
N LEU A 82 -13.47 2.23 -41.86
CA LEU A 82 -13.16 1.50 -40.63
C LEU A 82 -12.01 2.18 -39.87
N LYS A 83 -10.93 2.51 -40.57
CA LYS A 83 -9.79 3.25 -40.03
C LYS A 83 -10.19 4.59 -39.46
N ALA A 84 -10.98 5.39 -40.19
CA ALA A 84 -11.47 6.67 -39.71
C ALA A 84 -12.34 6.52 -38.44
N ARG A 85 -13.21 5.51 -38.40
CA ARG A 85 -14.06 5.20 -37.24
C ARG A 85 -13.23 4.82 -36.01
N ILE A 86 -12.20 3.99 -36.17
CA ILE A 86 -11.30 3.60 -35.09
C ILE A 86 -10.56 4.82 -34.54
N LEU A 87 -9.93 5.62 -35.40
CA LEU A 87 -9.16 6.80 -34.98
C LEU A 87 -10.03 7.86 -34.30
N ALA A 88 -11.22 8.12 -34.84
CA ALA A 88 -12.20 9.01 -34.21
C ALA A 88 -12.61 8.48 -32.83
N SER A 89 -12.89 7.19 -32.74
CA SER A 89 -13.30 6.57 -31.48
C SER A 89 -12.22 6.58 -30.42
N LEU A 90 -10.94 6.37 -30.78
CA LEU A 90 -9.81 6.49 -29.86
C LEU A 90 -9.66 7.92 -29.32
N SER A 91 -9.85 8.92 -30.19
CA SER A 91 -9.81 10.34 -29.79
C SER A 91 -10.95 10.71 -28.84
N THR A 92 -12.17 10.24 -29.11
CA THR A 92 -13.32 10.41 -28.20
C THR A 92 -13.10 9.67 -26.88
N PHE A 93 -12.52 8.47 -26.93
CA PHE A 93 -12.24 7.67 -25.75
C PHE A 93 -11.18 8.32 -24.84
N LYS A 94 -10.18 9.01 -25.41
CA LYS A 94 -9.27 9.84 -24.62
C LYS A 94 -10.03 10.85 -23.76
N ASN A 95 -11.01 11.54 -24.35
CA ASN A 95 -11.80 12.53 -23.61
C ASN A 95 -12.67 11.87 -22.53
N HIS A 96 -13.13 10.63 -22.75
CA HIS A 96 -13.79 9.84 -21.71
C HIS A 96 -12.86 9.55 -20.54
N LEU A 97 -11.65 9.04 -20.80
CA LEU A 97 -10.66 8.79 -19.76
C LEU A 97 -10.28 10.08 -19.02
N LEU A 98 -10.07 11.20 -19.71
CA LEU A 98 -9.81 12.49 -19.05
C LEU A 98 -10.96 12.89 -18.12
N ARG A 99 -12.22 12.76 -18.55
CA ARG A 99 -13.37 13.06 -17.69
C ARG A 99 -13.41 12.15 -16.46
N THR A 100 -13.05 10.87 -16.61
CA THR A 100 -12.96 9.94 -15.49
C THR A 100 -11.80 10.29 -14.55
N ALA A 101 -10.64 10.69 -15.09
CA ALA A 101 -9.45 11.07 -14.33
C ALA A 101 -9.59 12.37 -13.54
N TYR A 102 -10.52 13.24 -13.92
CA TYR A 102 -10.80 14.53 -13.27
C TYR A 102 -12.22 14.58 -12.67
N GLY A 103 -12.89 13.43 -12.51
CA GLY A 103 -14.17 13.31 -11.84
C GLY A 103 -14.04 12.91 -10.37
N GLU A 104 -15.16 12.79 -9.66
CA GLU A 104 -15.23 12.52 -8.21
C GLU A 104 -14.43 11.28 -7.73
N GLY A 105 -14.28 10.26 -8.59
CA GLY A 105 -13.47 9.07 -8.25
C GLY A 105 -11.98 9.36 -8.11
N ALA A 106 -11.45 10.37 -8.80
CA ALA A 106 -10.03 10.70 -8.79
C ALA A 106 -9.57 11.42 -7.52
N GLU A 107 -10.47 12.13 -6.83
CA GLU A 107 -10.17 12.76 -5.53
C GLU A 107 -9.77 11.72 -4.48
N TYR A 108 -10.40 10.54 -4.51
CA TYR A 108 -10.03 9.43 -3.62
C TYR A 108 -8.64 8.86 -3.95
N HIS A 109 -8.32 8.68 -5.23
CA HIS A 109 -7.01 8.17 -5.66
C HIS A 109 -5.87 9.19 -5.46
N GLN A 110 -6.14 10.49 -5.50
CA GLN A 110 -5.14 11.50 -5.13
C GLN A 110 -4.79 11.50 -3.65
N ASN A 111 -5.74 11.13 -2.78
CA ASN A 111 -5.50 11.06 -1.34
C ASN A 111 -4.71 9.80 -0.93
N LEU A 112 -4.58 8.82 -1.83
CA LEU A 112 -3.72 7.65 -1.65
C LEU A 112 -2.27 8.06 -2.00
N TYR A 113 -1.53 8.49 -0.99
CA TYR A 113 -0.09 8.71 -1.09
C TYR A 113 0.63 7.40 -1.46
N GLN A 114 1.67 7.49 -2.31
CA GLN A 114 2.53 6.33 -2.56
C GLN A 114 3.36 6.05 -1.30
N LEU A 115 3.56 4.78 -0.98
CA LEU A 115 4.36 4.37 0.18
C LEU A 115 5.78 4.98 0.12
N GLU A 116 6.32 5.11 -1.09
CA GLU A 116 7.62 5.72 -1.37
C GLU A 116 7.66 7.21 -0.99
N ASP A 117 6.59 7.96 -1.28
CA ASP A 117 6.47 9.37 -0.87
C ASP A 117 6.35 9.54 0.66
N LEU A 118 5.92 8.49 1.39
CA LEU A 118 5.91 8.48 2.87
C LEU A 118 7.29 8.19 3.46
N PHE A 119 8.18 7.54 2.71
CA PHE A 119 9.54 7.21 3.15
C PHE A 119 10.59 8.19 2.62
N ASP A 120 10.29 8.93 1.55
CA ASP A 120 11.14 9.98 1.00
C ASP A 120 10.98 11.29 1.80
N ASN A 121 11.62 11.32 2.97
CA ASN A 121 12.09 12.53 3.66
C ASN A 121 11.06 13.51 4.24
N ASP A 122 10.23 13.09 5.21
CA ASP A 122 9.87 14.00 6.31
C ASP A 122 10.79 13.76 7.50
N LYS A 123 12.09 14.02 7.30
CA LYS A 123 12.98 14.39 8.41
C LYS A 123 12.62 15.76 9.01
N GLU A 124 11.74 16.52 8.34
CA GLU A 124 11.26 17.82 8.85
C GLU A 124 10.47 17.68 10.17
N LEU A 125 10.10 16.46 10.57
CA LEU A 125 9.45 16.14 11.85
C LEU A 125 10.38 15.45 12.85
N GLU A 126 11.63 15.13 12.51
CA GLU A 126 12.63 14.70 13.49
C GLU A 126 13.11 15.96 14.23
N ASP A 127 12.82 16.07 15.53
CA ASP A 127 13.34 17.16 16.35
C ASP A 127 14.86 16.92 16.55
N ASP A 128 15.63 17.59 15.68
CA ASP A 128 17.07 17.43 15.54
C ASP A 128 17.90 17.98 16.72
N THR A 129 17.24 18.38 17.81
CA THR A 129 17.90 18.91 19.01
C THR A 129 18.88 17.90 19.59
N GLU A 130 19.99 18.41 20.15
CA GLU A 130 20.99 17.58 20.83
C GLU A 130 20.38 16.76 21.99
N GLU A 131 19.28 17.26 22.57
CA GLU A 131 18.56 16.59 23.65
C GLU A 131 17.84 15.31 23.19
N GLU A 132 17.19 15.31 22.03
CA GLU A 132 16.54 14.11 21.50
C GLU A 132 17.55 13.06 21.02
N LYS A 133 18.65 13.52 20.40
CA LYS A 133 19.77 12.64 20.04
C LYS A 133 20.37 11.97 21.27
N ALA A 134 20.61 12.72 22.34
CA ALA A 134 21.09 12.17 23.61
C ALA A 134 20.09 11.16 24.21
N LYS A 135 18.78 11.45 24.20
CA LYS A 135 17.74 10.51 24.67
C LYS A 135 17.72 9.22 23.85
N GLY A 136 17.88 9.32 22.53
CA GLY A 136 17.98 8.15 21.63
C GLY A 136 19.21 7.30 21.92
N GLU A 137 20.38 7.92 22.05
CA GLU A 137 21.63 7.23 22.40
C GLU A 137 21.55 6.57 23.79
N MET A 138 20.94 7.23 24.77
CA MET A 138 20.71 6.68 26.11
C MET A 138 19.79 5.46 26.07
N LEU A 139 18.71 5.52 25.29
CA LEU A 139 17.79 4.40 25.12
C LEU A 139 18.49 3.20 24.47
N ASP A 140 19.33 3.44 23.46
CA ASP A 140 20.13 2.40 22.81
C ASP A 140 21.15 1.74 23.76
N MET A 141 21.78 2.53 24.63
CA MET A 141 22.67 2.01 25.67
C MET A 141 21.93 1.14 26.67
N LEU A 142 20.74 1.55 27.10
CA LEU A 142 19.87 0.77 27.97
C LEU A 142 19.47 -0.56 27.31
N TYR A 143 19.00 -0.54 26.06
CA TYR A 143 18.66 -1.78 25.33
C TYR A 143 19.85 -2.74 25.23
N LYS A 144 21.05 -2.24 24.93
CA LYS A 144 22.28 -3.06 24.86
C LYS A 144 22.65 -3.65 26.22
N TYR A 145 22.54 -2.88 27.30
CA TYR A 145 22.82 -3.35 28.66
C TYR A 145 21.83 -4.42 29.09
N MET A 146 20.53 -4.18 28.89
CA MET A 146 19.47 -5.10 29.25
C MET A 146 19.56 -6.40 28.44
N LYS A 147 19.84 -6.33 27.14
CA LYS A 147 20.03 -7.50 26.28
C LYS A 147 21.23 -8.37 26.68
N LYS A 148 22.28 -7.77 27.24
CA LYS A 148 23.48 -8.48 27.68
C LYS A 148 23.26 -9.24 29.00
N ASN A 149 22.47 -8.68 29.90
CA ASN A 149 22.33 -9.19 31.27
C ASN A 149 21.05 -10.02 31.49
N LEU A 150 19.98 -9.77 30.74
CA LEU A 150 18.73 -10.50 30.87
C LEU A 150 18.73 -11.82 30.07
N SER A 151 17.98 -12.79 30.58
CA SER A 151 17.60 -13.95 29.79
C SER A 151 16.74 -13.55 28.57
N PRO A 152 16.70 -14.36 27.49
CA PRO A 152 15.89 -14.06 26.31
C PRO A 152 14.41 -13.81 26.64
N ASP A 153 13.85 -14.59 27.57
CA ASP A 153 12.46 -14.46 28.01
C ASP A 153 12.23 -13.17 28.80
N ALA A 154 13.15 -12.82 29.71
CA ALA A 154 13.08 -11.56 30.45
C ALA A 154 13.22 -10.34 29.53
N TYR A 155 14.11 -10.43 28.54
CA TYR A 155 14.30 -9.36 27.55
C TYR A 155 13.05 -9.14 26.69
N LEU A 156 12.37 -10.21 26.28
CA LEU A 156 11.10 -10.11 25.55
C LEU A 156 10.00 -9.44 26.37
N ILE A 157 9.90 -9.76 27.67
CA ILE A 157 8.97 -9.08 28.58
C ILE A 157 9.35 -7.61 28.74
N PHE A 158 10.64 -7.30 28.86
CA PHE A 158 11.13 -5.92 28.94
C PHE A 158 10.73 -5.08 27.72
N GLU A 159 10.90 -5.60 26.50
CA GLU A 159 10.47 -4.91 25.27
C GLU A 159 8.95 -4.63 25.26
N ILE A 160 8.15 -5.58 25.72
CA ILE A 160 6.69 -5.41 25.84
C ILE A 160 6.32 -4.38 26.91
N LEU A 161 7.07 -4.28 28.01
CA LEU A 161 6.83 -3.29 29.05
C LEU A 161 7.15 -1.87 28.55
N LEU A 162 8.21 -1.70 27.75
CA LEU A 162 8.60 -0.41 27.16
C LEU A 162 7.70 0.01 26.01
N SER A 163 7.42 -0.90 25.08
CA SER A 163 6.58 -0.66 23.91
C SER A 163 5.49 -1.72 23.81
N PRO A 164 4.35 -1.51 24.51
CA PRO A 164 3.29 -2.51 24.55
C PRO A 164 2.67 -2.72 23.15
N PRO A 165 2.51 -3.97 22.69
CA PRO A 165 1.83 -4.26 21.43
C PRO A 165 0.37 -3.79 21.42
N PRO A 166 -0.25 -3.57 20.24
CA PRO A 166 -1.65 -3.13 20.14
C PRO A 166 -2.63 -3.98 20.96
N TYR A 167 -2.44 -5.30 20.96
CA TYR A 167 -3.22 -6.26 21.75
C TYR A 167 -3.26 -5.93 23.25
N ILE A 168 -2.15 -5.45 23.80
CA ILE A 168 -2.02 -5.07 25.21
C ILE A 168 -2.53 -3.65 25.42
N LYS A 169 -2.19 -2.71 24.52
CA LYS A 169 -2.63 -1.30 24.58
C LYS A 169 -4.16 -1.18 24.62
N GLU A 170 -4.87 -1.92 23.78
CA GLU A 170 -6.34 -1.90 23.73
C GLU A 170 -7.02 -2.43 25.00
N ARG A 171 -6.33 -3.26 25.78
CA ARG A 171 -6.87 -3.90 26.99
C ARG A 171 -6.45 -3.21 28.29
N ILE A 172 -5.62 -2.19 28.20
CA ILE A 172 -5.13 -1.41 29.32
C ILE A 172 -5.71 0.01 29.20
N LYS A 173 -6.13 0.60 30.33
CA LYS A 173 -6.48 2.02 30.35
C LYS A 173 -5.19 2.84 30.36
N ASP A 174 -5.16 3.97 29.66
CA ASP A 174 -3.99 4.86 29.62
C ASP A 174 -3.39 5.09 31.02
N GLY A 175 -2.09 4.81 31.15
CA GLY A 175 -1.35 4.91 32.42
C GLY A 175 -1.51 3.73 33.40
N SER A 176 -2.25 2.67 33.05
CA SER A 176 -2.41 1.49 33.90
C SER A 176 -1.26 0.48 33.70
N ARG A 177 -0.85 -0.19 34.79
CA ARG A 177 0.23 -1.18 34.75
C ARG A 177 -0.19 -2.45 34.02
N ILE A 178 0.71 -3.00 33.20
CA ILE A 178 0.53 -4.31 32.57
C ILE A 178 0.54 -5.41 33.65
N THR A 179 -0.58 -6.12 33.78
CA THR A 179 -0.75 -7.20 34.75
C THR A 179 -0.05 -8.48 34.28
N ASN A 180 0.42 -9.30 35.22
CA ASN A 180 1.08 -10.57 34.87
C ASN A 180 0.11 -11.54 34.17
N ILE A 181 -1.18 -11.47 34.49
CA ILE A 181 -2.21 -12.29 33.84
C ILE A 181 -2.33 -11.92 32.36
N LEU A 182 -2.32 -10.63 32.03
CA LEU A 182 -2.38 -10.17 30.64
C LEU A 182 -1.13 -10.58 29.84
N LEU A 183 0.05 -10.61 30.47
CA LEU A 183 1.26 -11.13 29.83
C LEU A 183 1.17 -12.64 29.58
N VAL A 184 0.69 -13.41 30.55
CA VAL A 184 0.43 -14.86 30.38
C VAL A 184 -0.54 -15.10 29.23
N GLU A 185 -1.59 -14.28 29.11
CA GLU A 185 -2.53 -14.34 27.98
C GLU A 185 -1.91 -13.95 26.65
N PHE A 186 -1.07 -12.92 26.62
CA PHE A 186 -0.41 -12.46 25.40
C PHE A 186 0.55 -13.51 24.82
N PHE A 187 1.28 -14.22 25.69
CA PHE A 187 2.18 -15.30 25.30
C PHE A 187 1.50 -16.66 25.10
N ASP A 188 0.16 -16.70 25.18
CA ASP A 188 -0.64 -17.94 25.11
C ASP A 188 -0.16 -19.02 26.11
N MET A 189 0.31 -18.58 27.27
CA MET A 189 0.76 -19.47 28.33
C MET A 189 -0.44 -20.03 29.12
N PRO A 190 -0.32 -21.22 29.72
CA PRO A 190 -1.37 -21.78 30.56
C PRO A 190 -1.68 -20.83 31.72
N ARG A 191 -2.96 -20.51 31.97
CA ARG A 191 -3.39 -19.66 33.11
C ARG A 191 -3.28 -20.39 34.45
N THR A 192 -2.06 -20.76 34.83
CA THR A 192 -1.75 -21.44 36.09
C THR A 192 -0.98 -20.53 37.04
N LYS A 193 -1.01 -20.84 38.33
CA LYS A 193 -0.20 -20.13 39.34
C LYS A 193 1.30 -20.18 39.03
N SER A 194 1.76 -21.25 38.39
CA SER A 194 3.17 -21.40 38.00
C SER A 194 3.56 -20.41 36.90
N SER A 195 2.72 -20.24 35.87
CA SER A 195 2.99 -19.29 34.79
C SER A 195 2.99 -17.84 35.28
N VAL A 196 2.05 -17.50 36.17
CA VAL A 196 1.99 -16.16 36.78
C VAL A 196 3.21 -15.89 37.65
N ARG A 197 3.69 -16.91 38.39
CA ARG A 197 4.91 -16.83 39.18
C ARG A 197 6.16 -16.66 38.32
N TYR A 198 6.26 -17.41 37.22
CA TYR A 198 7.36 -17.30 36.26
C TYR A 198 7.49 -15.87 35.70
N ILE A 199 6.38 -15.29 35.22
CA ILE A 199 6.36 -13.89 34.77
C ILE A 199 6.72 -12.91 35.90
N SER A 200 6.34 -13.20 37.15
CA SER A 200 6.70 -12.37 38.30
C SER A 200 8.20 -12.38 38.57
N GLU A 201 8.84 -13.55 38.54
CA GLU A 201 10.28 -13.73 38.72
C GLU A 201 11.06 -12.99 37.62
N LEU A 202 10.63 -13.10 36.36
CA LEU A 202 11.24 -12.35 35.26
C LEU A 202 11.10 -10.83 35.44
N LYS A 203 9.96 -10.33 35.94
CA LYS A 203 9.78 -8.90 36.24
C LYS A 203 10.58 -8.42 37.45
N GLU A 204 10.97 -9.31 38.35
CA GLU A 204 11.89 -8.98 39.44
C GLU A 204 13.33 -8.91 38.94
N ASP A 205 13.73 -9.83 38.06
CA ASP A 205 15.04 -9.82 37.40
C ASP A 205 15.22 -8.57 36.53
N ILE A 206 14.22 -8.20 35.72
CA ILE A 206 14.21 -6.95 34.96
C ILE A 206 14.43 -5.74 35.88
N ARG A 207 13.67 -5.65 36.98
CA ARG A 207 13.80 -4.52 37.93
C ARG A 207 15.17 -4.46 38.58
N TYR A 208 15.76 -5.61 38.91
CA TYR A 208 17.11 -5.67 39.45
C TYR A 208 18.14 -5.09 38.48
N TRP A 209 18.07 -5.49 37.21
CA TRP A 209 18.99 -5.00 36.18
C TRP A 209 18.70 -3.56 35.75
N GLU A 210 17.45 -3.10 35.82
CA GLU A 210 17.11 -1.68 35.62
C GLU A 210 17.76 -0.79 36.69
N GLU A 211 17.70 -1.17 37.97
CA GLU A 211 18.35 -0.40 39.04
C GLU A 211 19.87 -0.42 38.90
N LYS A 212 20.46 -1.57 38.53
CA LYS A 212 21.89 -1.64 38.21
C LYS A 212 22.30 -0.84 36.99
N ALA A 213 21.46 -0.79 35.96
CA ALA A 213 21.73 0.00 34.77
C ALA A 213 21.84 1.49 35.12
N LYS A 214 21.02 2.00 36.06
CA LYS A 214 21.13 3.39 36.54
C LYS A 214 22.48 3.65 37.23
N GLU A 215 22.98 2.70 38.01
CA GLU A 215 24.27 2.82 38.68
C GLU A 215 25.45 2.71 37.70
N ASP A 216 25.43 1.70 36.83
CA ASP A 216 26.55 1.33 35.94
C ASP A 216 26.68 2.24 34.72
N LEU A 217 25.56 2.76 34.20
CA LEU A 217 25.58 3.66 33.04
C LEU A 217 25.90 5.11 33.43
N HIS A 218 25.95 5.44 34.73
CA HIS A 218 26.36 6.76 35.26
C HIS A 218 25.73 7.96 34.53
N TYR A 219 24.40 7.98 34.43
CA TYR A 219 23.64 9.14 33.95
C TYR A 219 22.47 9.46 34.89
#